data_AF-A0A9P7JDW6-F1
#
_entry.id   AF-A0A9P7JDW6-F1
#
_cell.length_a   1.000
_cell.length_b   1.000
_cell.length_c   1.000
_cell.angle_alpha   90.00
_cell.angle_beta   90.00
_cell.angle_gamma   90.00
#
_symmetry.space_group_name_H-M   'P 1'
#
loop_
_entity.id
_entity.type
_entity.pdbx_description
1 polymer ?
#
loop_
_entity_poly.entity_id
_entity_poly.type
_entity_poly.pdbx_seq_one_letter_code
_entity_poly.pdbx_strand_id
1 'polypeptide(L)'
;QRATPRGIYVSSYQSTSTRRPLKTTVSAFVYIKPTEGTSYTSSSFSNQCIGVTNAGLIRGGYHFAHPDLSSGATQANYFLAHGGGWSADDITPPGALDIEHNPSDNECYGYTASSMVSWIKSF
;
A
#
# COMPACT_ATOMS: atom_id res chain seq x y z
N GLN A 1 11.42 -9.42 -25.66
CA GLN A 1 11.08 -10.30 -24.52
C GLN A 1 10.46 -9.45 -23.43
N ARG A 2 9.41 -9.92 -22.73
CA ARG A 2 8.85 -9.24 -21.55
C ARG A 2 9.63 -9.69 -20.32
N ALA A 3 10.07 -8.76 -19.47
CA ALA A 3 10.68 -9.10 -18.20
C ALA A 3 9.62 -9.64 -17.22
N THR A 4 10.02 -10.53 -16.30
CA THR A 4 9.18 -11.07 -15.22
C THR A 4 9.77 -10.68 -13.86
N PRO A 5 9.74 -9.38 -13.49
CA PRO A 5 10.27 -8.93 -12.21
C PRO A 5 9.45 -9.53 -11.06
N ARG A 6 10.12 -9.93 -9.98
CA ARG A 6 9.45 -10.31 -8.73
C ARG A 6 9.42 -9.10 -7.80
N GLY A 7 8.41 -9.04 -6.94
CA GLY A 7 8.32 -8.05 -5.88
C GLY A 7 7.75 -8.65 -4.61
N ILE A 8 7.77 -7.87 -3.54
CA ILE A 8 7.18 -8.20 -2.24
C ILE A 8 6.33 -7.03 -1.75
N TYR A 9 5.48 -7.27 -0.76
CA TYR A 9 4.79 -6.20 -0.03
C TYR A 9 5.06 -6.33 1.48
N VAL A 10 5.13 -5.20 2.18
CA VAL A 10 5.46 -5.12 3.60
C VAL A 10 4.64 -4.05 4.33
N SER A 11 4.55 -4.18 5.64
CA SER A 11 3.83 -3.29 6.55
C SER A 11 4.62 -3.15 7.86
N SER A 12 4.04 -2.52 8.89
CA SER A 12 4.66 -2.48 10.22
C SER A 12 4.88 -3.86 10.85
N TYR A 13 4.19 -4.91 10.38
CA TYR A 13 4.37 -6.28 10.86
C TYR A 13 5.73 -6.88 10.46
N GLN A 14 6.37 -6.37 9.40
CA GLN A 14 7.71 -6.76 9.01
C GLN A 14 8.71 -5.78 9.63
N SER A 15 9.40 -6.23 10.69
CA SER A 15 10.34 -5.41 11.45
C SER A 15 11.45 -4.81 10.57
N THR A 16 11.79 -3.55 10.83
CA THR A 16 12.93 -2.82 10.24
C THR A 16 14.30 -3.42 10.60
N SER A 17 14.35 -4.41 11.51
CA SER A 17 15.55 -5.11 11.98
C SER A 17 16.24 -5.99 10.93
N THR A 18 15.79 -5.95 9.68
CA THR A 18 16.49 -6.62 8.59
C THR A 18 17.71 -5.79 8.16
N ARG A 19 18.79 -5.94 8.96
CA ARG A 19 20.17 -6.02 8.46
C ARG A 19 20.39 -7.20 7.49
N ARG A 20 19.32 -7.89 7.06
CA ARG A 20 19.29 -8.68 5.84
C ARG A 20 18.80 -7.73 4.77
N PRO A 21 19.59 -7.39 3.74
CA PRO A 21 19.12 -6.45 2.74
C PRO A 21 17.77 -6.94 2.20
N LEU A 22 16.76 -6.05 2.13
CA LEU A 22 15.50 -6.30 1.40
C LEU A 22 15.78 -6.71 -0.06
N LYS A 23 17.03 -6.53 -0.50
CA LYS A 23 17.74 -7.35 -1.48
C LYS A 23 17.83 -8.82 -1.04
N THR A 24 16.68 -9.50 -0.97
CA THR A 24 16.70 -10.89 -1.44
C THR A 24 17.13 -10.80 -2.91
N THR A 25 17.99 -11.68 -3.38
CA THR A 25 18.62 -11.63 -4.72
C THR A 25 17.63 -11.67 -5.90
N VAL A 26 16.32 -11.53 -5.64
CA VAL A 26 15.21 -11.78 -6.54
C VAL A 26 14.16 -10.66 -6.64
N SER A 27 14.11 -9.67 -5.72
CA SER A 27 13.08 -8.62 -5.78
C SER A 27 13.55 -7.40 -6.57
N ALA A 28 12.70 -6.90 -7.46
CA ALA A 28 12.89 -5.66 -8.22
C ALA A 28 12.08 -4.49 -7.65
N PHE A 29 10.98 -4.77 -6.94
CA PHE A 29 10.11 -3.75 -6.35
C PHE A 29 9.51 -4.19 -5.01
N VAL A 30 9.09 -3.21 -4.20
CA VAL A 30 8.41 -3.40 -2.91
C VAL A 30 7.20 -2.46 -2.79
N TYR A 31 6.05 -2.99 -2.39
CA TYR A 31 4.92 -2.17 -1.91
C TYR A 31 4.93 -2.09 -0.38
N ILE A 32 4.74 -0.92 0.18
CA ILE A 32 4.84 -0.66 1.63
C ILE A 32 3.51 -0.08 2.09
N LYS A 33 2.99 -0.47 3.26
CA LYS A 33 1.72 0.04 3.82
C LYS A 33 1.90 1.37 4.55
N PRO A 34 1.57 2.55 3.97
CA PRO A 34 1.52 3.80 4.72
C PRO A 34 0.25 3.95 5.55
N THR A 35 -0.90 3.44 5.09
CA THR A 35 -2.20 3.81 5.67
C THR A 35 -3.21 2.67 5.67
N GLU A 36 -4.20 2.81 6.55
CA GLU A 36 -5.37 1.95 6.64
C GLU A 36 -6.58 2.77 7.11
N GLY A 37 -7.70 2.67 6.39
CA GLY A 37 -8.90 3.46 6.66
C GLY A 37 -8.61 4.96 6.67
N THR A 38 -9.05 5.66 7.71
CA THR A 38 -8.89 7.14 7.82
C THR A 38 -8.05 7.60 9.01
N SER A 39 -7.48 6.67 9.78
CA SER A 39 -6.86 6.99 11.07
C SER A 39 -5.52 6.32 11.30
N TYR A 40 -5.25 5.17 10.68
CA TYR A 40 -3.97 4.51 10.81
C TYR A 40 -2.96 5.04 9.80
N THR A 41 -1.83 5.55 10.30
CA THR A 41 -0.61 5.80 9.52
C THR A 41 0.52 4.96 10.10
N SER A 42 1.25 4.23 9.25
CA SER A 42 2.36 3.40 9.67
C SER A 42 3.59 4.24 10.02
N SER A 43 3.99 4.21 11.28
CA SER A 43 5.25 4.82 11.75
C SER A 43 6.51 4.19 11.14
N SER A 44 6.38 3.00 10.53
CA SER A 44 7.48 2.28 9.89
C SER A 44 7.67 2.65 8.40
N PHE A 45 6.67 3.27 7.78
CA PHE A 45 6.65 3.51 6.32
C PHE A 45 7.88 4.27 5.83
N SER A 46 8.23 5.39 6.47
CA SER A 46 9.38 6.22 6.06
C SER A 46 10.70 5.44 6.11
N ASN A 47 10.97 4.72 7.21
CA ASN A 47 12.19 3.92 7.37
C ASN A 47 12.25 2.77 6.36
N GLN A 48 11.11 2.14 6.05
CA GLN A 48 11.02 1.09 5.04
C GLN A 48 11.29 1.67 3.63
N CYS A 49 10.72 2.82 3.28
CA CYS A 49 10.99 3.51 2.02
C CYS A 49 12.48 3.84 1.85
N ILE A 50 13.12 4.37 2.89
CA ILE A 50 14.57 4.64 2.89
C ILE A 50 15.37 3.34 2.69
N GLY A 51 15.03 2.29 3.43
CA GLY A 51 15.72 1.00 3.32
C GLY A 51 15.61 0.38 1.93
N VAL A 52 14.43 0.43 1.31
CA VAL A 52 14.20 -0.08 -0.06
C VAL A 52 14.92 0.77 -1.11
N THR A 53 14.90 2.09 -0.95
CA THR A 53 15.58 3.03 -1.86
C THR A 53 17.10 2.82 -1.81
N ASN A 54 17.68 2.70 -0.61
CA ASN A 54 19.11 2.42 -0.42
C ASN A 54 19.53 1.04 -0.95
N ALA A 55 18.59 0.09 -1.06
CA ALA A 55 18.83 -1.21 -1.68
C ALA A 55 18.79 -1.19 -3.22
N GLY A 56 18.44 -0.05 -3.83
CA GLY A 56 18.32 0.13 -5.28
C GLY A 56 17.08 -0.51 -5.89
N LEU A 57 15.98 -0.57 -5.12
CA LEU A 57 14.71 -1.19 -5.54
C LEU A 57 13.62 -0.13 -5.77
N ILE A 58 12.68 -0.45 -6.67
CA ILE A 58 11.46 0.36 -6.90
C ILE A 58 10.54 0.23 -5.67
N ARG A 59 9.86 1.30 -5.27
CA ARG A 59 9.02 1.32 -4.06
C ARG A 59 7.74 2.14 -4.18
N GLY A 60 6.60 1.53 -3.88
CA GLY A 60 5.27 2.16 -3.88
C GLY A 60 4.54 2.01 -2.55
N GLY A 61 3.51 2.84 -2.34
CA GLY A 61 2.58 2.73 -1.22
C GLY A 61 1.36 1.86 -1.54
N TYR A 62 0.78 1.19 -0.55
CA TYR A 62 -0.56 0.61 -0.66
C TYR A 62 -1.48 0.97 0.51
N HIS A 63 -2.75 1.19 0.22
CA HIS A 63 -3.77 1.56 1.19
C HIS A 63 -4.67 0.38 1.52
N PHE A 64 -4.79 0.00 2.80
CA PHE A 64 -5.77 -0.99 3.23
C PHE A 64 -7.13 -0.34 3.47
N ALA A 65 -8.11 -0.69 2.64
CA ALA A 65 -9.41 -0.06 2.63
C ALA A 65 -10.28 -0.48 3.81
N HIS A 66 -11.06 0.46 4.32
CA HIS A 66 -12.21 0.20 5.20
C HIS A 66 -13.45 0.91 4.63
N PRO A 67 -14.11 0.34 3.60
CA PRO A 67 -15.20 1.00 2.90
C PRO A 67 -16.37 1.45 3.78
N ASP A 68 -16.59 0.79 4.91
CA ASP A 68 -17.59 1.09 5.94
C ASP A 68 -17.31 2.37 6.75
N LEU A 69 -16.06 2.84 6.80
CA LEU A 69 -15.68 3.99 7.63
C LEU A 69 -15.87 5.35 6.93
N SER A 70 -15.83 5.41 5.61
CA SER A 70 -15.92 6.66 4.83
C SER A 70 -16.06 6.41 3.33
N SER A 71 -16.18 7.47 2.53
CA SER A 71 -16.13 7.38 1.06
C SER A 71 -14.74 6.96 0.56
N GLY A 72 -14.67 6.39 -0.64
CA GLY A 72 -13.39 6.06 -1.27
C GLY A 72 -12.52 7.31 -1.47
N ALA A 73 -13.13 8.43 -1.88
CA ALA A 73 -12.43 9.71 -2.03
C ALA A 73 -11.80 10.20 -0.72
N THR A 74 -12.45 9.97 0.42
CA THR A 74 -11.89 10.31 1.75
C THR A 74 -10.62 9.50 2.01
N GLN A 75 -10.65 8.19 1.74
CA GLN A 75 -9.48 7.32 1.94
C GLN A 75 -8.38 7.53 0.91
N ALA A 76 -8.72 7.84 -0.34
CA ALA A 76 -7.74 8.21 -1.36
C ALA A 76 -6.97 9.48 -0.99
N ASN A 77 -7.69 10.51 -0.53
CA ASN A 77 -7.05 11.75 -0.04
C ASN A 77 -6.15 11.48 1.19
N TYR A 78 -6.61 10.63 2.12
CA TYR A 78 -5.82 10.23 3.27
C TYR A 78 -4.55 9.49 2.84
N PHE A 79 -4.67 8.53 1.92
CA PHE A 79 -3.55 7.78 1.38
C PHE A 79 -2.53 8.69 0.69
N LEU A 80 -2.96 9.58 -0.21
CA LEU A 80 -2.09 10.51 -0.92
C LEU A 80 -1.32 11.43 0.04
N ALA A 81 -1.97 11.91 1.10
CA ALA A 81 -1.36 12.79 2.10
C ALA A 81 -0.33 12.09 2.99
N HIS A 82 -0.36 10.75 3.10
CA HIS A 82 0.43 10.00 4.09
C HIS A 82 1.35 8.93 3.48
N GLY A 83 1.68 9.02 2.20
CA GLY A 83 2.68 8.15 1.56
C GLY A 83 2.21 7.39 0.32
N GLY A 84 0.98 7.63 -0.13
CA GLY A 84 0.44 7.08 -1.39
C GLY A 84 0.75 7.90 -2.64
N GLY A 85 1.45 9.04 -2.48
CA GLY A 85 1.83 9.90 -3.58
C GLY A 85 2.74 9.21 -4.60
N TRP A 86 2.66 9.67 -5.85
CA TRP A 86 3.48 9.24 -6.96
C TRP A 86 4.38 10.40 -7.45
N SER A 87 5.58 10.05 -7.92
CA SER A 87 6.51 10.96 -8.60
C SER A 87 7.09 10.29 -9.84
N ALA A 88 7.35 11.08 -10.90
CA ALA A 88 8.04 10.63 -12.11
C ALA A 88 9.56 10.55 -11.88
N ASP A 89 10.00 9.66 -11.00
CA ASP A 89 11.39 9.53 -10.54
C ASP A 89 12.02 8.16 -10.85
N ASP A 90 11.39 7.39 -11.75
CA ASP A 90 11.76 6.03 -12.17
C ASP A 90 11.73 4.95 -11.07
N ILE A 91 11.50 5.32 -9.80
CA ILE A 91 11.52 4.41 -8.65
C ILE A 91 10.20 4.38 -7.88
N THR A 92 9.24 5.25 -8.22
CA THR A 92 7.93 5.33 -7.57
C THR A 92 6.83 4.87 -8.54
N PRO A 93 6.25 3.66 -8.36
CA PRO A 93 5.09 3.23 -9.12
C PRO A 93 3.80 3.89 -8.56
N PRO A 94 2.68 3.82 -9.28
CA PRO A 94 1.38 4.24 -8.76
C PRO A 94 1.05 3.54 -7.44
N GLY A 95 0.35 4.25 -6.55
CA GLY A 95 -0.17 3.64 -5.32
C GLY A 95 -1.16 2.52 -5.62
N ALA A 96 -1.22 1.52 -4.73
CA ALA A 96 -2.16 0.40 -4.83
C ALA A 96 -3.29 0.54 -3.81
N LEU A 97 -4.51 0.17 -4.22
CA LEU A 97 -5.64 -0.06 -3.34
C LEU A 97 -5.68 -1.53 -2.95
N ASP A 98 -5.54 -1.81 -1.66
CA ASP A 98 -5.76 -3.12 -1.06
C ASP A 98 -7.19 -3.17 -0.52
N ILE A 99 -8.07 -3.84 -1.26
CA ILE A 99 -9.49 -4.02 -0.97
C ILE A 99 -9.82 -5.50 -1.00
N GLU A 100 -10.08 -6.05 0.18
CA GLU A 100 -10.15 -7.50 0.39
C GLU A 100 -11.20 -7.83 1.46
N HIS A 101 -11.07 -8.96 2.16
CA HIS A 101 -12.09 -9.39 3.13
C HIS A 101 -11.97 -8.57 4.41
N ASN A 102 -13.10 -8.04 4.92
CA ASN A 102 -13.08 -7.37 6.22
C ASN A 102 -12.49 -8.28 7.33
N PRO A 103 -11.43 -7.85 8.02
CA PRO A 103 -10.76 -8.68 9.04
C PRO A 103 -11.56 -8.80 10.34
N SER A 104 -12.58 -7.96 10.57
CA SER A 104 -13.30 -7.88 11.85
C SER A 104 -14.71 -8.46 11.83
N ASP A 105 -15.40 -8.51 10.67
CA ASP A 105 -16.78 -9.00 10.58
C ASP A 105 -17.23 -9.25 9.12
N ASN A 106 -18.25 -8.51 8.64
CA ASN A 106 -18.92 -8.72 7.35
C ASN A 106 -17.92 -8.62 6.22
N GLU A 107 -17.74 -9.74 5.50
CA GLU A 107 -16.82 -9.92 4.38
C GLU A 107 -16.78 -8.72 3.41
N CYS A 108 -17.94 -8.14 3.09
CA CYS A 108 -18.09 -7.03 2.15
C CYS A 108 -18.23 -5.66 2.85
N TYR A 109 -17.84 -5.53 4.11
CA TYR A 109 -17.95 -4.30 4.92
C TYR A 109 -19.41 -3.79 5.01
N GLY A 110 -20.38 -4.70 4.94
CA GLY A 110 -21.81 -4.35 4.96
C GLY A 110 -22.34 -3.77 3.64
N TYR A 111 -21.55 -3.78 2.56
CA TYR A 111 -21.94 -3.25 1.26
C TYR A 111 -22.58 -4.28 0.34
N THR A 112 -23.52 -3.79 -0.46
CA THR A 112 -23.93 -4.46 -1.69
C THR A 112 -22.82 -4.34 -2.75
N ALA A 113 -22.84 -5.19 -3.76
CA ALA A 113 -21.89 -5.10 -4.87
C ALA A 113 -21.93 -3.72 -5.57
N SER A 114 -23.12 -3.15 -5.78
CA SER A 114 -23.26 -1.80 -6.39
C SER A 114 -22.70 -0.69 -5.51
N SER A 115 -22.88 -0.79 -4.19
CA SER A 115 -22.28 0.14 -3.24
C SER A 115 -20.75 0.06 -3.26
N MET A 116 -20.20 -1.17 -3.31
CA MET A 116 -18.76 -1.39 -3.39
C MET A 116 -18.16 -0.84 -4.69
N VAL A 117 -18.80 -1.06 -5.84
CA VAL A 117 -18.37 -0.46 -7.12
C VAL A 117 -18.36 1.07 -7.04
N SER A 118 -19.37 1.66 -6.40
CA SER A 118 -19.44 3.13 -6.25
C SER A 118 -18.33 3.65 -5.34
N TRP A 119 -17.99 2.91 -4.29
CA TRP A 119 -16.88 3.21 -3.41
C TRP A 119 -15.53 3.14 -4.13
N ILE A 120 -15.26 2.04 -4.85
CA ILE A 120 -14.01 1.84 -5.61
C ILE A 120 -13.84 2.92 -6.67
N LYS A 121 -14.90 3.35 -7.36
CA LYS A 121 -14.84 4.45 -8.34
C LYS A 121 -14.53 5.81 -7.72
N SER A 122 -14.84 5.98 -6.43
CA SER A 122 -14.59 7.23 -5.71
C SER A 122 -13.18 7.29 -5.12
N PHE A 123 -12.57 6.14 -4.87
CA PHE A 123 -11.16 6.02 -4.48
C PHE A 123 -10.25 6.30 -5.68
#